data_AF-A0A8G2EWK1-F1
#
_entry.id   AF-A0A8G2EWK1-F1
#
_cell.length_a   1.000
_cell.length_b   1.000
_cell.length_c   1.000
_cell.angle_alpha   90.00
_cell.angle_beta   90.00
_cell.angle_gamma   90.00
#
_symmetry.space_group_name_H-M   'P 1'
#
loop_
_entity.id
_entity.type
_entity.pdbx_description
1 polymer ?
#
loop_
_entity_poly.entity_id
_entity_poly.type
_entity_poly.pdbx_seq_one_letter_code
_entity_poly.pdbx_strand_id
1 'polypeptide(L)'
;MTLLEGKAANSQAPAVAKPVLVIDPDVRDADCLIADLGNDVDILLLVPDRSGLGQIADFLAGRHDVPSLHILSHGRPGTLMLAGSRIDLAALVLSHKTLESIAAALGEAPSVVLYGCSVLAGPRGASFARFLSVVLRAEVSGSLMPVGSLALGGDWILRSTHGDWVEPIFSPTARAQYPDLLAGG
;
A
#
# COMPACT_ATOMS: atom_id res chain seq x y z
N MET A 1 -44.00 32.61 25.72
CA MET A 1 -42.84 33.24 25.07
C MET A 1 -41.81 33.46 26.17
N THR A 2 -40.77 32.63 26.28
CA THR A 2 -39.70 32.47 25.28
C THR A 2 -39.17 31.03 25.29
N LEU A 3 -38.94 30.49 24.08
CA LEU A 3 -38.33 29.17 23.85
C LEU A 3 -36.89 29.13 24.37
N LEU A 4 -36.52 28.03 25.03
CA LEU A 4 -35.13 27.63 25.22
C LEU A 4 -34.64 27.07 23.87
N GLU A 5 -33.77 27.80 23.19
CA GLU A 5 -33.15 27.34 21.95
C GLU A 5 -32.17 26.21 22.26
N GLY A 6 -32.48 25.02 21.73
CA GLY A 6 -31.60 23.87 21.76
C GLY A 6 -30.33 24.15 20.96
N LYS A 7 -29.19 24.07 21.63
CA LYS A 7 -27.86 24.01 21.00
C LYS A 7 -27.84 22.77 20.09
N ALA A 8 -27.88 22.99 18.78
CA ALA A 8 -27.67 21.94 17.80
C ALA A 8 -26.30 21.29 18.05
N ALA A 9 -26.30 20.05 18.52
CA ALA A 9 -25.12 19.22 18.47
C ALA A 9 -24.82 18.95 16.99
N ASN A 10 -23.73 19.54 16.50
CA ASN A 10 -23.20 19.23 15.17
C ASN A 10 -22.61 17.82 15.22
N SER A 11 -23.46 16.81 15.07
CA SER A 11 -23.06 15.41 14.97
C SER A 11 -22.54 15.15 13.56
N GLN A 12 -21.31 15.58 13.30
CA GLN A 12 -20.56 15.04 12.17
C GLN A 12 -20.31 13.57 12.51
N ALA A 13 -20.89 12.65 11.74
CA ALA A 13 -20.50 11.25 11.81
C ALA A 13 -18.95 11.18 11.69
N PRO A 14 -18.28 10.30 12.45
CA PRO A 14 -16.84 10.15 12.32
C PRO A 14 -16.50 9.91 10.85
N ALA A 15 -15.57 10.68 10.30
CA ALA A 15 -15.13 10.50 8.93
C ALA A 15 -14.59 9.07 8.79
N VAL A 16 -15.15 8.30 7.84
CA VAL A 16 -14.70 6.95 7.55
C VAL A 16 -13.24 7.02 7.11
N ALA A 17 -12.37 6.23 7.75
CA ALA A 17 -10.97 6.19 7.40
C ALA A 17 -10.78 5.68 5.95
N LYS A 18 -9.92 6.35 5.21
CA LYS A 18 -9.66 6.05 3.79
C LYS A 18 -8.52 5.04 3.63
N PRO A 19 -8.55 4.22 2.57
CA PRO A 19 -7.35 3.57 2.04
C PRO A 19 -6.17 4.54 1.92
N VAL A 20 -4.96 4.03 2.15
CA VAL A 20 -3.73 4.79 1.94
C VAL A 20 -2.95 4.19 0.78
N LEU A 21 -2.58 5.02 -0.20
CA LEU A 21 -1.63 4.69 -1.27
C LEU A 21 -0.27 5.32 -0.98
N VAL A 22 0.73 4.47 -0.76
CA VAL A 22 2.13 4.85 -0.64
C VAL A 22 2.78 4.71 -2.01
N ILE A 23 3.48 5.75 -2.46
CA ILE A 23 4.18 5.78 -3.74
C ILE A 23 5.67 5.94 -3.45
N ASP A 24 6.45 4.96 -3.89
CA ASP A 24 7.90 5.07 -3.94
C ASP A 24 8.32 6.06 -5.04
N PRO A 25 9.24 7.01 -4.76
CA PRO A 25 9.59 8.08 -5.69
C PRO A 25 10.33 7.59 -6.93
N ASP A 26 10.90 6.38 -6.93
CA ASP A 26 11.60 5.84 -8.09
C ASP A 26 10.64 5.23 -9.13
N VAL A 27 9.35 5.09 -8.79
CA VAL A 27 8.31 4.67 -9.74
C VAL A 27 8.02 5.81 -10.72
N ARG A 28 8.59 5.69 -11.92
CA ARG A 28 8.38 6.63 -13.02
C ARG A 28 6.93 6.64 -13.48
N ASP A 29 6.49 7.79 -13.97
CA ASP A 29 5.15 7.98 -14.52
C ASP A 29 4.01 7.56 -13.57
N ALA A 30 4.25 7.51 -12.25
CA ALA A 30 3.24 7.19 -11.25
C ALA A 30 2.03 8.15 -11.32
N ASP A 31 2.23 9.37 -11.78
CA ASP A 31 1.17 10.35 -12.03
C ASP A 31 0.07 9.82 -12.96
N CYS A 32 0.42 8.99 -13.96
CA CYS A 32 -0.60 8.42 -14.85
C CYS A 32 -1.47 7.38 -14.14
N LEU A 33 -0.94 6.70 -13.11
CA LEU A 33 -1.68 5.72 -12.32
C LEU A 33 -2.69 6.40 -11.38
N ILE A 34 -2.34 7.59 -10.89
CA ILE A 34 -3.16 8.33 -9.91
C ILE A 34 -4.02 9.44 -10.53
N ALA A 35 -3.88 9.72 -11.82
CA ALA A 35 -4.59 10.82 -12.49
C ALA A 35 -6.13 10.77 -12.31
N ASP A 36 -6.69 9.55 -12.35
CA ASP A 36 -8.12 9.31 -12.18
C ASP A 36 -8.46 8.77 -10.77
N LEU A 37 -7.49 8.77 -9.85
CA LEU A 37 -7.72 8.33 -8.49
C LEU A 37 -8.50 9.42 -7.75
N GLY A 38 -9.74 9.09 -7.35
CA GLY A 38 -10.59 10.02 -6.63
C GLY A 38 -10.04 10.38 -5.24
N ASN A 39 -10.70 11.33 -4.58
CA ASN A 39 -10.33 11.80 -3.24
C ASN A 39 -10.64 10.78 -2.12
N ASP A 40 -11.06 9.56 -2.46
CA ASP A 40 -11.40 8.50 -1.50
C ASP A 40 -10.18 7.69 -1.04
N VAL A 41 -8.99 8.05 -1.52
CA VAL A 41 -7.71 7.45 -1.15
C VAL A 41 -6.76 8.56 -0.70
N ASP A 42 -6.12 8.37 0.44
CA ASP A 42 -5.07 9.28 0.89
C ASP A 42 -3.72 8.85 0.30
N ILE A 43 -3.00 9.76 -0.33
CA ILE A 43 -1.74 9.47 -1.01
C ILE A 43 -0.55 9.96 -0.17
N LEU A 44 0.42 9.07 0.04
CA LEU A 44 1.73 9.37 0.62
C LEU A 44 2.80 9.14 -0.46
N LEU A 45 3.37 10.23 -0.99
CA LEU A 45 4.59 10.16 -1.78
C LEU A 45 5.79 10.11 -0.83
N LEU A 46 6.60 9.06 -0.92
CA LEU A 46 7.79 8.91 -0.09
C LEU A 46 8.88 9.90 -0.54
N VAL A 47 9.60 10.43 0.43
CA VAL A 47 10.81 11.22 0.20
C VAL A 47 12.01 10.29 0.12
N PRO A 48 12.88 10.41 -0.92
CA PRO A 48 14.12 9.64 -1.04
C PRO A 48 15.04 9.74 0.18
N ASP A 49 15.89 8.73 0.37
CA ASP A 49 16.94 8.68 1.41
C ASP A 49 16.44 8.77 2.87
N ARG A 50 15.12 8.68 3.08
CA ARG A 50 14.48 8.53 4.39
C ARG A 50 13.93 7.11 4.52
N SER A 51 13.84 6.62 5.75
CA SER A 51 13.23 5.30 6.01
C SER A 51 11.80 5.24 5.45
N GLY A 52 11.56 4.45 4.40
CA GLY A 52 10.24 4.28 3.80
C GLY A 52 9.20 3.79 4.80
N LEU A 53 9.54 2.75 5.59
CA LEU A 53 8.65 2.26 6.66
C LEU A 53 8.42 3.30 7.76
N GLY A 54 9.45 4.10 8.09
CA GLY A 54 9.31 5.19 9.04
C GLY A 54 8.33 6.26 8.57
N GLN A 55 8.41 6.66 7.29
CA GLN A 55 7.50 7.62 6.70
C GLN A 55 6.04 7.12 6.68
N ILE A 56 5.83 5.83 6.41
CA ILE A 56 4.50 5.21 6.48
C ILE A 56 3.96 5.28 7.92
N ALA A 57 4.79 4.91 8.91
CA ALA A 57 4.40 4.99 10.32
C ALA A 57 4.07 6.43 10.75
N ASP A 58 4.89 7.41 10.35
CA ASP A 58 4.67 8.83 10.63
C ASP A 58 3.35 9.34 10.01
N PHE A 59 3.05 8.94 8.76
CA PHE A 59 1.83 9.33 8.06
C PHE A 59 0.57 8.74 8.69
N LEU A 60 0.69 7.53 9.23
CA LEU A 60 -0.40 6.80 9.90
C LEU A 60 -0.55 7.19 11.38
N ALA A 61 0.37 7.96 11.95
CA ALA A 61 0.34 8.34 13.35
C ALA A 61 -0.95 9.10 13.70
N GLY A 62 -1.68 8.60 14.71
CA GLY A 62 -2.96 9.17 15.15
C GLY A 62 -4.15 8.85 14.25
N ARG A 63 -3.96 8.07 13.18
CA ARG A 63 -5.05 7.49 12.39
C ARG A 63 -5.50 6.17 13.00
N HIS A 64 -6.76 5.82 12.74
CA HIS A 64 -7.37 4.57 13.17
C HIS A 64 -8.26 4.03 12.05
N ASP A 65 -8.54 2.73 12.11
CA ASP A 65 -9.47 2.04 11.21
C ASP A 65 -9.12 2.15 9.72
N VAL A 66 -7.85 2.37 9.38
CA VAL A 66 -7.40 2.42 7.98
C VAL A 66 -7.66 1.04 7.34
N PRO A 67 -8.53 0.95 6.31
CA PRO A 67 -9.02 -0.33 5.81
C PRO A 67 -7.99 -1.04 4.93
N SER A 68 -7.11 -0.27 4.27
CA SER A 68 -6.09 -0.84 3.40
C SER A 68 -4.86 0.05 3.24
N LEU A 69 -3.72 -0.62 3.06
CA LEU A 69 -2.45 0.00 2.71
C LEU A 69 -1.98 -0.54 1.35
N HIS A 70 -1.92 0.35 0.38
CA HIS A 70 -1.47 0.10 -0.98
C HIS A 70 -0.04 0.61 -1.13
N ILE A 71 0.90 -0.21 -1.58
CA ILE A 71 2.31 0.18 -1.72
C ILE A 71 2.72 0.01 -3.17
N LEU A 72 2.89 1.13 -3.88
CA LEU A 72 3.37 1.21 -5.25
C LEU A 72 4.89 1.43 -5.25
N SER A 73 5.62 0.44 -5.74
CA SER A 73 7.09 0.44 -5.72
C SER A 73 7.69 -0.50 -6.75
N HIS A 74 9.00 -0.43 -6.92
CA HIS A 74 9.71 -1.52 -7.60
C HIS A 74 9.85 -2.75 -6.69
N GLY A 75 9.82 -3.94 -7.29
CA GLY A 75 9.84 -5.21 -6.56
C GLY A 75 10.71 -6.31 -7.18
N ARG A 76 10.99 -7.31 -6.34
CA ARG A 76 11.52 -8.64 -6.72
C ARG A 76 11.11 -9.67 -5.65
N PRO A 77 11.32 -10.98 -5.85
CA PRO A 77 10.89 -12.01 -4.91
C PRO A 77 11.28 -11.74 -3.45
N GLY A 78 10.29 -11.48 -2.60
CA GLY A 78 10.43 -11.19 -1.17
C GLY A 78 11.09 -9.85 -0.85
N THR A 79 10.96 -8.85 -1.72
CA THR A 79 11.61 -7.54 -1.54
C THR A 79 10.82 -6.41 -2.23
N LEU A 80 10.71 -5.27 -1.53
CA LEU A 80 10.29 -3.98 -2.09
C LEU A 80 11.47 -3.00 -2.08
N MET A 81 11.46 -2.03 -2.98
CA MET A 81 12.34 -0.86 -2.93
C MET A 81 11.52 0.33 -2.43
N LEU A 82 11.85 0.90 -1.27
CA LEU A 82 11.16 2.07 -0.72
C LEU A 82 12.18 3.16 -0.37
N ALA A 83 12.04 4.33 -1.00
CA ALA A 83 12.89 5.50 -0.82
C ALA A 83 14.39 5.17 -0.92
N GLY A 84 14.77 4.39 -1.94
CA GLY A 84 16.14 3.94 -2.18
C GLY A 84 16.61 2.76 -1.30
N SER A 85 15.79 2.28 -0.36
CA SER A 85 16.15 1.19 0.55
C SER A 85 15.48 -0.14 0.18
N ARG A 86 16.24 -1.23 0.34
CA ARG A 86 15.74 -2.60 0.17
C ARG A 86 14.96 -3.06 1.40
N ILE A 87 13.66 -3.31 1.24
CA ILE A 87 12.78 -3.85 2.27
C ILE A 87 12.55 -5.33 2.00
N ASP A 88 13.39 -6.17 2.61
CA ASP A 88 13.25 -7.62 2.59
C ASP A 88 12.95 -8.18 4.00
N LEU A 89 12.89 -9.50 4.15
CA LEU A 89 12.57 -10.10 5.45
C LEU A 89 13.52 -9.67 6.59
N ALA A 90 14.81 -9.51 6.31
CA ALA A 90 15.77 -9.07 7.33
C ALA A 90 15.49 -7.61 7.75
N ALA A 91 15.23 -6.72 6.78
CA ALA A 91 14.86 -5.35 7.05
C ALA A 91 13.54 -5.25 7.85
N LEU A 92 12.54 -6.09 7.54
CA LEU A 92 11.28 -6.14 8.26
C LEU A 92 11.46 -6.60 9.72
N VAL A 93 12.27 -7.61 9.97
CA VAL A 93 12.59 -8.09 11.34
C VAL A 93 13.26 -6.98 12.16
N LEU A 94 14.20 -6.25 11.57
CA LEU A 94 14.85 -5.11 12.25
C LEU A 94 13.90 -3.93 12.48
N SER A 95 12.84 -3.82 11.68
CA SER A 95 11.85 -2.72 11.74
C SER A 95 10.59 -3.08 12.52
N HIS A 96 10.62 -4.12 13.37
CA HIS A 96 9.44 -4.63 14.08
C HIS A 96 8.61 -3.55 14.78
N LYS A 97 9.26 -2.66 15.55
CA LYS A 97 8.56 -1.57 16.26
C LYS A 97 7.85 -0.59 15.32
N THR A 98 8.47 -0.29 14.17
CA THR A 98 7.87 0.54 13.14
C THR A 98 6.65 -0.14 12.53
N LEU A 99 6.74 -1.44 12.27
CA LEU A 99 5.61 -2.23 11.76
C LEU A 99 4.48 -2.34 12.79
N GLU A 100 4.77 -2.44 14.09
CA GLU A 100 3.75 -2.39 15.16
C GLU A 100 3.01 -1.04 15.16
N SER A 101 3.72 0.07 14.94
CA SER A 101 3.10 1.40 14.83
C SER A 101 2.20 1.51 13.60
N ILE A 102 2.62 0.93 12.46
CA ILE A 102 1.78 0.85 11.26
C ILE A 102 0.53 0.00 11.56
N ALA A 103 0.71 -1.19 12.13
CA ALA A 103 -0.38 -2.11 12.44
C ALA A 103 -1.43 -1.48 13.39
N ALA A 104 -1.00 -0.66 14.35
CA ALA A 104 -1.89 0.01 15.31
C ALA A 104 -2.84 1.04 14.68
N ALA A 105 -2.52 1.55 13.47
CA ALA A 105 -3.36 2.49 12.75
C ALA A 105 -4.35 1.79 11.79
N LEU A 106 -4.08 0.53 11.44
CA LEU A 106 -4.95 -0.24 10.55
C LEU A 106 -6.19 -0.74 11.29
N GLY A 107 -7.28 -0.94 10.56
CA GLY A 107 -8.55 -1.43 11.11
C GLY A 107 -8.55 -2.93 11.43
N GLU A 108 -9.74 -3.49 11.62
CA GLU A 108 -9.90 -4.95 11.77
C GLU A 108 -9.72 -5.65 10.42
N ALA A 109 -8.81 -6.63 10.35
CA ALA A 109 -8.50 -7.41 9.15
C ALA A 109 -8.23 -6.53 7.90
N PRO A 110 -7.28 -5.58 7.97
CA PRO A 110 -6.98 -4.69 6.86
C PRO A 110 -6.36 -5.47 5.71
N SER A 111 -6.38 -4.89 4.51
CA SER A 111 -5.64 -5.42 3.36
C SER A 111 -4.35 -4.65 3.14
N VAL A 112 -3.29 -5.36 2.76
CA VAL A 112 -2.01 -4.78 2.34
C VAL A 112 -1.73 -5.25 0.92
N VAL A 113 -1.76 -4.33 -0.04
CA VAL A 113 -1.60 -4.64 -1.47
C VAL A 113 -0.25 -4.11 -1.96
N LEU A 114 0.61 -5.02 -2.40
CA LEU A 114 1.97 -4.73 -2.84
C LEU A 114 2.03 -4.71 -4.37
N TYR A 115 2.09 -3.51 -4.95
CA TYR A 115 2.36 -3.30 -6.37
C TYR A 115 3.88 -3.23 -6.56
N GLY A 116 4.46 -4.33 -6.99
CA GLY A 116 5.87 -4.48 -7.33
C GLY A 116 6.08 -5.80 -8.04
N CYS A 117 7.08 -5.90 -8.92
CA CYS A 117 7.29 -7.12 -9.72
C CYS A 117 7.62 -8.34 -8.85
N SER A 118 6.88 -9.43 -9.05
CA SER A 118 7.14 -10.76 -8.48
C SER A 118 7.39 -10.80 -6.97
N VAL A 119 6.86 -9.86 -6.19
CA VAL A 119 7.15 -9.73 -4.74
C VAL A 119 6.76 -10.99 -3.98
N LEU A 120 5.67 -11.65 -4.40
CA LEU A 120 5.18 -12.88 -3.77
C LEU A 120 5.76 -14.16 -4.38
N ALA A 121 6.64 -14.06 -5.37
CA ALA A 121 7.12 -15.22 -6.09
C ALA A 121 8.04 -16.12 -5.24
N GLY A 122 7.80 -17.42 -5.33
CA GLY A 122 8.64 -18.45 -4.72
C GLY A 122 8.70 -18.42 -3.19
N PRO A 123 9.58 -19.24 -2.57
CA PRO A 123 9.65 -19.38 -1.12
C PRO A 123 10.01 -18.08 -0.38
N ARG A 124 10.80 -17.21 -1.01
CA ARG A 124 11.17 -15.89 -0.46
C ARG A 124 9.96 -14.96 -0.39
N GLY A 125 9.20 -14.85 -1.48
CA GLY A 125 7.98 -14.06 -1.51
C GLY A 125 6.93 -14.56 -0.53
N ALA A 126 6.71 -15.88 -0.46
CA ALA A 126 5.79 -16.48 0.51
C ALA A 126 6.19 -16.18 1.97
N SER A 127 7.49 -16.28 2.30
CA SER A 127 7.98 -15.97 3.65
C SER A 127 7.83 -14.50 4.00
N PHE A 128 8.10 -13.61 3.04
CA PHE A 128 7.93 -12.16 3.17
C PHE A 128 6.46 -11.79 3.42
N ALA A 129 5.55 -12.33 2.61
CA ALA A 129 4.11 -12.09 2.73
C ALA A 129 3.56 -12.57 4.08
N ARG A 130 3.96 -13.79 4.50
CA ARG A 130 3.54 -14.35 5.78
C ARG A 130 4.01 -13.51 6.96
N PHE A 131 5.24 -13.00 6.92
CA PHE A 131 5.74 -12.13 7.97
C PHE A 131 4.91 -10.84 8.07
N LEU A 132 4.66 -10.17 6.93
CA LEU A 132 3.84 -8.97 6.89
C LEU A 132 2.41 -9.24 7.37
N SER A 133 1.79 -10.35 6.95
CA SER A 133 0.44 -10.71 7.35
C SER A 133 0.32 -10.88 8.88
N VAL A 134 1.31 -11.52 9.51
CA VAL A 134 1.35 -11.69 10.96
C VAL A 134 1.53 -10.36 11.68
N VAL A 135 2.53 -9.56 11.28
CA VAL A 135 2.88 -8.34 12.02
C VAL A 135 1.86 -7.22 11.81
N LEU A 136 1.33 -7.08 10.59
CA LEU A 136 0.32 -6.06 10.26
C LEU A 136 -1.11 -6.55 10.52
N ARG A 137 -1.28 -7.82 10.90
CA ARG A 137 -2.58 -8.48 11.11
C ARG A 137 -3.49 -8.36 9.88
N ALA A 138 -2.86 -8.38 8.71
CA ALA A 138 -3.47 -8.02 7.43
C ALA A 138 -3.52 -9.20 6.47
N GLU A 139 -4.48 -9.17 5.54
CA GLU A 139 -4.37 -9.97 4.32
C GLU A 139 -3.36 -9.31 3.38
N VAL A 140 -2.33 -10.04 2.97
CA VAL A 140 -1.28 -9.53 2.08
C VAL A 140 -1.51 -10.04 0.66
N SER A 141 -1.44 -9.13 -0.29
CA SER A 141 -1.64 -9.40 -1.71
C SER A 141 -0.53 -8.78 -2.55
N GLY A 142 -0.24 -9.38 -3.68
CA GLY A 142 0.84 -8.94 -4.56
C GLY A 142 1.00 -9.83 -5.78
N SER A 143 2.05 -9.59 -6.55
CA SER A 143 2.26 -10.29 -7.81
C SER A 143 3.22 -11.48 -7.70
N LEU A 144 3.02 -12.48 -8.56
CA LEU A 144 3.98 -13.56 -8.81
C LEU A 144 4.84 -13.29 -10.06
N MET A 145 4.39 -12.38 -10.92
CA MET A 145 4.98 -12.05 -12.22
C MET A 145 5.30 -10.55 -12.30
N PRO A 146 5.97 -10.07 -13.36
CA PRO A 146 6.15 -8.64 -13.57
C PRO A 146 4.82 -7.87 -13.61
N VAL A 147 4.81 -6.68 -12.99
CA VAL A 147 3.64 -5.79 -12.93
C VAL A 147 3.90 -4.55 -13.79
N GLY A 148 2.91 -4.12 -14.56
CA GLY A 148 2.97 -2.89 -15.36
C GLY A 148 2.56 -3.13 -16.82
N SER A 149 3.30 -2.51 -17.73
CA SER A 149 3.02 -2.52 -19.17
C SER A 149 2.96 -3.92 -19.78
N LEU A 150 1.83 -4.23 -20.42
CA LEU A 150 1.64 -5.47 -21.19
C LEU A 150 2.64 -5.57 -22.34
N ALA A 151 3.00 -4.44 -22.97
CA ALA A 151 3.98 -4.41 -24.05
C ALA A 151 5.39 -4.83 -23.60
N LEU A 152 5.69 -4.69 -22.30
CA LEU A 152 6.95 -5.11 -21.68
C LEU A 152 6.85 -6.50 -21.00
N GLY A 153 5.71 -7.20 -21.15
CA GLY A 153 5.48 -8.52 -20.56
C GLY A 153 5.03 -8.49 -19.10
N GLY A 154 4.57 -7.34 -18.61
CA GLY A 154 3.90 -7.22 -17.32
C GLY A 154 2.39 -7.38 -17.43
N ASP A 155 1.75 -7.49 -16.29
CA ASP A 155 0.30 -7.36 -16.17
C ASP A 155 -0.05 -6.62 -14.87
N TRP A 156 -1.32 -6.64 -14.47
CA TRP A 156 -1.75 -6.10 -13.19
C TRP A 156 -2.43 -7.18 -12.35
N ILE A 157 -1.94 -8.42 -12.45
CA ILE A 157 -2.45 -9.59 -11.77
C ILE A 157 -1.87 -9.66 -10.36
N LEU A 158 -2.74 -9.44 -9.38
CA LEU A 158 -2.41 -9.55 -7.96
C LEU A 158 -3.23 -10.66 -7.34
N ARG A 159 -2.59 -11.39 -6.44
CA ARG A 159 -3.24 -12.44 -5.66
C ARG A 159 -2.98 -12.25 -4.17
N SER A 160 -3.99 -12.55 -3.37
CA SER A 160 -3.81 -12.68 -1.94
C SER A 160 -2.97 -13.91 -1.60
N THR A 161 -2.47 -13.98 -0.37
CA THR A 161 -1.82 -15.20 0.15
C THR A 161 -2.74 -16.43 0.15
N HIS A 162 -4.06 -16.25 0.03
CA HIS A 162 -5.04 -17.33 -0.12
C HIS A 162 -5.28 -17.73 -1.59
N GLY A 163 -4.73 -16.96 -2.53
CA GLY A 163 -4.83 -17.22 -3.97
C GLY A 163 -5.94 -16.45 -4.68
N ASP A 164 -6.75 -15.70 -3.95
CA ASP A 164 -7.85 -14.91 -4.49
C ASP A 164 -7.35 -13.74 -5.33
N TRP A 165 -8.12 -13.39 -6.36
CA TRP A 165 -7.83 -12.24 -7.21
C TRP A 165 -8.10 -10.94 -6.45
N VAL A 166 -7.19 -9.98 -6.58
CA VAL A 166 -7.33 -8.64 -5.98
C VAL A 166 -7.33 -7.61 -7.07
N GLU A 167 -8.41 -6.83 -7.15
CA GLU A 167 -8.51 -5.72 -8.10
C GLU A 167 -7.55 -4.60 -7.70
N PRO A 168 -6.66 -4.14 -8.61
CA PRO A 168 -5.84 -2.96 -8.37
C PRO A 168 -6.69 -1.71 -8.07
N ILE A 169 -6.18 -0.82 -7.23
CA ILE A 169 -6.85 0.46 -6.95
C ILE A 169 -6.82 1.42 -8.14
N PHE A 170 -5.95 1.15 -9.12
CA PHE A 170 -5.78 1.94 -10.34
C PHE A 170 -6.81 1.54 -11.40
N SER A 171 -7.42 2.54 -12.06
CA SER A 171 -8.42 2.31 -13.10
C SER A 171 -7.86 1.48 -14.26
N PRO A 172 -8.68 0.69 -14.97
CA PRO A 172 -8.22 -0.05 -16.14
C PRO A 172 -7.55 0.83 -17.20
N THR A 173 -8.04 2.07 -17.38
CA THR A 173 -7.44 3.06 -18.29
C THR A 173 -6.04 3.47 -17.83
N ALA A 174 -5.89 3.83 -16.55
CA ALA A 174 -4.60 4.22 -15.98
C ALA A 174 -3.57 3.08 -16.08
N ARG A 175 -4.00 1.84 -15.78
CA ARG A 175 -3.17 0.63 -15.91
C ARG A 175 -2.72 0.35 -17.34
N ALA A 176 -3.58 0.63 -18.33
CA ALA A 176 -3.26 0.45 -19.75
C ALA A 176 -2.32 1.54 -20.28
N GLN A 177 -2.30 2.71 -19.65
CA GLN A 177 -1.43 3.84 -20.03
C GLN A 177 -0.05 3.80 -19.39
N TYR A 178 0.13 3.08 -18.28
CA TYR A 178 1.41 2.98 -17.60
C TYR A 178 2.48 2.35 -18.50
N PRO A 179 3.57 3.08 -18.82
CA PRO A 179 4.50 2.68 -19.89
C PRO A 179 5.56 1.66 -19.45
N ASP A 180 5.79 1.53 -18.14
CA ASP A 180 6.94 0.83 -17.58
C ASP A 180 6.55 -0.47 -16.84
N LEU A 181 7.56 -1.15 -16.29
CA LEU A 181 7.38 -2.22 -15.31
C LEU A 181 7.77 -1.74 -13.92
N LEU A 182 7.11 -2.29 -12.90
CA LEU A 182 7.50 -2.13 -11.49
C LEU A 182 8.68 -3.04 -11.10
N ALA A 183 9.59 -3.31 -12.05
CA ALA A 183 10.72 -4.21 -11.87
C ALA A 183 11.86 -3.47 -11.17
N GLY A 184 12.47 -4.10 -10.15
CA GLY A 184 13.63 -3.54 -9.45
C GLY A 184 14.69 -2.94 -10.39
N GLY A 185 15.10 -1.71 -10.10
CA GLY A 185 16.36 -1.15 -10.61
C GLY A 185 17.59 -1.97 -10.21
#